data_AF-A0A923UIR9-F1
#
_entry.id   AF-A0A923UIR9-F1
#
_cell.length_a   1.000
_cell.length_b   1.000
_cell.length_c   1.000
_cell.angle_alpha   90.00
_cell.angle_beta   90.00
_cell.angle_gamma   90.00
#
_symmetry.space_group_name_H-M   'P 1'
#
loop_
_entity.id
_entity.type
_entity.pdbx_description
1 polymer ?
#
loop_
_entity_poly.entity_id
_entity_poly.type
_entity_poly.pdbx_seq_one_letter_code
_entity_poly.pdbx_strand_id
1 'polypeptide(L)'
;MKKKVPIVVLERITPIINENRVLLTTLRDEKNFLSVKDSDPNSDLYFKLRQEDSRGTYIIKKKPASESSNFEIEVGFNTLEEALVSFNDWLLILKRYKDIKTIYDDPIVEEHSKHYFQKYKMSDPKADEIPFDFERILLIEEYLQQLSNILEKSKDNLSESQISIIEEVQNDCLNLEEELTSLPQNIVIERISKMLGKLTKSVWKFTKYAISLFGEKFAEKIAEISIEVVSKIDITPLIP
;
A
#
# COMPACT_ATOMS: atom_id res chain seq x y z
N MET A 1 21.36 3.36 -11.21
CA MET A 1 20.25 3.95 -11.99
C MET A 1 20.13 5.46 -11.90
N LYS A 2 20.36 6.11 -10.75
CA LYS A 2 20.38 7.58 -10.67
C LYS A 2 21.17 8.26 -11.80
N LYS A 3 22.30 7.68 -12.23
CA LYS A 3 23.14 8.22 -13.31
C LYS A 3 22.60 7.99 -14.75
N LYS A 4 21.53 7.20 -14.93
CA LYS A 4 20.87 6.97 -16.25
C LYS A 4 19.72 7.98 -16.51
N VAL A 5 19.25 8.67 -15.47
CA VAL A 5 18.22 9.70 -15.58
C VAL A 5 18.91 11.06 -15.50
N PRO A 6 18.61 12.02 -16.39
CA PRO A 6 19.15 13.38 -16.28
C PRO A 6 18.89 13.98 -14.90
N ILE A 7 19.89 14.65 -14.31
CA ILE A 7 19.81 15.15 -12.94
C ILE A 7 18.62 16.10 -12.73
N VAL A 8 18.35 16.97 -13.71
CA VAL A 8 17.21 17.89 -13.70
C VAL A 8 15.87 17.14 -13.60
N VAL A 9 15.74 15.99 -14.27
CA VAL A 9 14.53 15.18 -14.21
C VAL A 9 14.38 14.56 -12.82
N LEU A 10 15.47 14.04 -12.24
CA LEU A 10 15.45 13.47 -10.88
C LEU A 10 15.09 14.50 -9.81
N GLU A 11 15.70 15.69 -9.87
CA GLU A 11 15.46 16.77 -8.90
C GLU A 11 14.00 17.23 -8.90
N ARG A 12 13.34 17.19 -10.07
CA ARG A 12 11.94 17.60 -10.20
C ARG A 12 10.94 16.50 -9.82
N ILE A 13 11.23 15.24 -10.17
CA ILE A 13 10.29 14.13 -9.93
C ILE A 13 10.37 13.61 -8.49
N THR A 14 11.55 13.60 -7.88
CA THR A 14 11.75 13.00 -6.54
C THR A 14 10.84 13.60 -5.47
N PRO A 15 10.68 14.94 -5.35
CA PRO A 15 9.76 15.52 -4.38
C PRO A 15 8.31 15.09 -4.61
N ILE A 16 7.84 15.10 -5.86
CA ILE A 16 6.46 14.72 -6.22
C ILE A 16 6.19 13.26 -5.84
N ILE A 17 7.13 12.34 -6.13
CA ILE A 17 7.03 10.94 -5.70
C ILE A 17 6.98 10.87 -4.19
N ASN A 18 7.89 11.56 -3.49
CA ASN A 18 8.00 11.50 -2.03
C ASN A 18 6.71 11.92 -1.32
N GLU A 19 6.07 12.99 -1.80
CA GLU A 19 4.81 13.50 -1.25
C GLU A 19 3.62 12.57 -1.52
N ASN A 20 3.73 11.67 -2.50
CA ASN A 20 2.61 10.83 -2.94
C ASN A 20 2.91 9.33 -2.83
N ARG A 21 3.93 8.92 -2.05
CA ARG A 21 4.37 7.51 -1.90
C ARG A 21 3.26 6.54 -1.50
N VAL A 22 2.26 7.02 -0.76
CA VAL A 22 1.10 6.22 -0.33
C VAL A 22 0.12 5.89 -1.47
N LEU A 23 0.25 6.53 -2.63
CA LEU A 23 -0.61 6.33 -3.81
C LEU A 23 0.05 5.51 -4.91
N LEU A 24 1.37 5.29 -4.83
CA LEU A 24 2.14 4.80 -5.96
C LEU A 24 3.26 3.86 -5.55
N THR A 25 3.45 2.84 -6.39
CA THR A 25 4.60 1.94 -6.33
C THR A 25 5.55 2.26 -7.46
N THR A 26 6.79 2.60 -7.13
CA THR A 26 7.84 2.87 -8.13
C THR A 26 8.38 1.57 -8.70
N LEU A 27 8.41 1.48 -10.04
CA LEU A 27 8.89 0.32 -10.76
C LEU A 27 10.28 0.59 -11.35
N ARG A 28 11.15 -0.42 -11.26
CA ARG A 28 12.46 -0.36 -11.88
C ARG A 28 12.33 -0.60 -13.38
N ASP A 29 12.59 0.43 -14.17
CA ASP A 29 12.51 0.39 -15.63
C ASP A 29 13.77 1.00 -16.24
N GLU A 30 14.44 0.25 -17.11
CA GLU A 30 15.67 0.73 -17.75
C GLU A 30 15.42 1.68 -18.93
N LYS A 31 14.20 1.70 -19.47
CA LYS A 31 13.84 2.46 -20.67
C LYS A 31 13.16 3.79 -20.34
N ASN A 32 12.64 3.92 -19.12
CA ASN A 32 11.88 5.09 -18.67
C ASN A 32 12.63 5.82 -17.57
N PHE A 33 12.53 7.15 -17.56
CA PHE A 33 13.02 8.00 -16.47
C PHE A 33 12.19 7.83 -15.20
N LEU A 34 10.89 7.59 -15.37
CA LEU A 34 9.95 7.26 -14.31
C LEU A 34 9.03 6.15 -14.79
N SER A 35 8.83 5.14 -13.95
CA SER A 35 7.75 4.18 -14.08
C SER A 35 7.11 4.01 -12.71
N VAL A 36 5.83 4.33 -12.60
CA VAL A 36 5.04 4.14 -11.38
C VAL A 36 3.73 3.45 -11.73
N LYS A 37 3.21 2.67 -10.80
CA LYS A 37 1.84 2.13 -10.82
C LYS A 37 1.09 2.61 -9.60
N ASP A 38 -0.23 2.54 -9.64
CA ASP A 38 -1.06 2.69 -8.44
C ASP A 38 -0.61 1.70 -7.35
N SER A 39 -0.70 2.16 -6.10
CA SER A 39 -0.43 1.35 -4.90
C SER A 39 -1.49 0.28 -4.62
N ASP A 40 -2.68 0.37 -5.23
CA ASP A 40 -3.68 -0.69 -5.17
C ASP A 40 -3.22 -1.90 -6.03
N PRO A 41 -3.04 -3.09 -5.44
CA PRO A 41 -2.58 -4.28 -6.17
C PRO A 41 -3.56 -4.76 -7.25
N ASN A 42 -4.85 -4.42 -7.13
CA ASN A 42 -5.88 -4.78 -8.12
C ASN A 42 -6.02 -3.72 -9.23
N SER A 43 -5.29 -2.62 -9.12
CA SER A 43 -5.30 -1.52 -10.09
C SER A 43 -4.29 -1.77 -11.19
N ASP A 44 -4.72 -1.57 -12.44
CA ASP A 44 -3.83 -1.60 -13.61
C ASP A 44 -3.42 -0.19 -14.07
N LEU A 45 -3.67 0.82 -13.23
CA LEU A 45 -3.35 2.21 -13.50
C LEU A 45 -1.84 2.45 -13.35
N TYR A 46 -1.27 3.20 -14.28
CA TYR A 46 0.16 3.44 -14.30
C TYR A 46 0.53 4.75 -15.00
N PHE A 47 1.75 5.21 -14.73
CA PHE A 47 2.37 6.35 -15.41
C PHE A 47 3.83 6.05 -15.72
N LYS A 48 4.23 6.30 -16.97
CA LYS A 48 5.62 6.18 -17.43
C LYS A 48 6.04 7.47 -18.13
N LEU A 49 7.29 7.87 -17.92
CA LEU A 49 7.91 9.01 -18.57
C LEU A 49 9.26 8.60 -19.15
N ARG A 50 9.49 8.94 -20.41
CA ARG A 50 10.79 8.80 -21.09
C ARG A 50 11.04 10.01 -21.98
N GLN A 51 12.24 10.05 -22.54
CA GLN A 51 12.60 10.97 -23.62
C GLN A 51 12.83 10.15 -24.89
N GLU A 52 12.22 10.57 -25.99
CA GLU A 52 12.28 9.81 -27.25
C GLU A 52 13.60 10.02 -28.00
N ASP A 53 14.11 11.25 -28.00
CA ASP A 53 15.31 11.61 -28.75
C ASP A 53 16.13 12.73 -28.09
N SER A 54 17.29 13.02 -28.67
CA SER A 54 18.18 14.11 -28.26
C SER A 54 17.59 15.51 -28.51
N ARG A 55 16.40 15.63 -29.13
CA ARG A 55 15.75 16.91 -29.43
C ARG A 55 14.92 17.43 -28.26
N GLY A 56 14.69 16.63 -27.22
CA GLY A 56 14.06 17.11 -25.99
C GLY A 56 12.63 16.67 -25.77
N THR A 57 12.02 15.89 -26.68
CA THR A 57 10.61 15.51 -26.53
C THR A 57 10.43 14.49 -25.42
N TYR A 58 9.59 14.83 -24.44
CA TYR A 58 9.21 13.97 -23.34
C TYR A 58 7.95 13.19 -23.72
N ILE A 59 8.03 11.87 -23.68
CA ILE A 59 6.89 10.99 -23.94
C ILE A 59 6.37 10.47 -22.61
N ILE A 60 5.09 10.70 -22.37
CA ILE A 60 4.38 10.06 -21.29
C ILE A 60 3.54 8.91 -21.84
N LYS A 61 3.39 7.87 -21.03
CA LYS A 61 2.43 6.80 -21.25
C LYS A 61 1.66 6.58 -19.96
N LYS A 62 0.34 6.76 -19.97
CA LYS A 62 -0.47 6.68 -18.75
C LYS A 62 -1.81 5.99 -18.94
N LYS A 63 -2.28 5.40 -17.85
CA LYS A 63 -3.64 4.89 -17.66
C LYS A 63 -4.09 5.30 -16.25
N PRO A 64 -5.23 5.98 -16.08
CA PRO A 64 -6.21 6.36 -17.10
C PRO A 64 -5.72 7.55 -17.95
N ALA A 65 -6.30 7.71 -19.15
CA ALA A 65 -5.99 8.82 -20.05
C ALA A 65 -6.48 10.16 -19.50
N SER A 66 -7.66 10.15 -18.85
CA SER A 66 -8.28 11.32 -18.20
C SER A 66 -9.29 10.86 -17.14
N GLU A 67 -9.86 11.81 -16.40
CA GLU A 67 -10.95 11.54 -15.45
C GLU A 67 -12.18 10.85 -16.08
N SER A 68 -12.40 11.07 -17.37
CA SER A 68 -13.54 10.55 -18.11
C SER A 68 -13.20 9.32 -18.97
N SER A 69 -11.96 8.82 -18.90
CA SER A 69 -11.48 7.76 -19.79
C SER A 69 -10.49 6.84 -19.08
N ASN A 70 -10.89 5.58 -18.89
CA ASN A 70 -10.01 4.55 -18.35
C ASN A 70 -9.10 3.91 -19.42
N PHE A 71 -8.98 4.50 -20.61
CA PHE A 71 -8.09 3.99 -21.64
C PHE A 71 -6.64 4.40 -21.39
N GLU A 72 -5.72 3.68 -22.01
CA GLU A 72 -4.32 4.04 -22.08
C GLU A 72 -4.11 5.13 -23.13
N ILE A 73 -3.19 6.07 -22.87
CA ILE A 73 -2.75 7.06 -23.84
C ILE A 73 -1.23 7.23 -23.80
N GLU A 74 -0.64 7.54 -24.96
CA GLU A 74 0.74 7.98 -25.12
C GLU A 74 0.73 9.39 -25.74
N VAL A 75 1.42 10.34 -25.10
CA VAL A 75 1.43 11.76 -25.50
C VAL A 75 2.85 12.30 -25.41
N GLY A 76 3.23 13.09 -26.42
CA GLY A 76 4.51 13.82 -26.44
C GLY A 76 4.37 15.26 -25.99
N PHE A 77 5.36 15.73 -25.24
CA PHE A 77 5.50 17.10 -24.75
C PHE A 77 6.86 17.67 -25.14
N ASN A 78 6.90 18.98 -25.38
CA ASN A 78 8.13 19.66 -25.78
C ASN A 78 9.00 20.03 -24.56
N THR A 79 8.40 20.07 -23.37
CA THR A 79 9.07 20.43 -22.12
C THR A 79 8.84 19.41 -21.01
N LEU A 80 9.76 19.36 -20.06
CA LEU A 80 9.62 18.53 -18.86
C LEU A 80 8.44 19.02 -18.02
N GLU A 81 8.27 20.33 -17.90
CA GLU A 81 7.20 20.98 -17.14
C GLU A 81 5.81 20.52 -17.60
N GLU A 82 5.54 20.47 -18.91
CA GLU A 82 4.27 19.96 -19.43
C GLU A 82 4.04 18.48 -19.07
N ALA A 83 5.08 17.65 -19.16
CA ALA A 83 5.01 16.25 -18.77
C ALA A 83 4.75 16.09 -17.26
N LEU A 84 5.33 16.96 -16.42
CA LEU A 84 5.11 16.96 -14.98
C LEU A 84 3.72 17.48 -14.59
N VAL A 85 3.14 18.42 -15.32
CA VAL A 85 1.73 18.81 -15.16
C VAL A 85 0.84 17.59 -15.39
N SER A 86 1.06 16.86 -16.49
CA SER A 86 0.29 15.64 -16.80
C SER A 86 0.49 14.52 -15.76
N PHE A 87 1.66 14.45 -15.12
CA PHE A 87 1.89 13.54 -13.99
C PHE A 87 1.09 13.94 -12.75
N ASN A 88 1.07 15.23 -12.39
CA ASN A 88 0.27 15.74 -11.28
C ASN A 88 -1.23 15.54 -11.51
N ASP A 89 -1.72 15.76 -12.73
CA ASP A 89 -3.11 15.49 -13.10
C ASP A 89 -3.44 14.01 -12.91
N TRP A 90 -2.54 13.12 -13.32
CA TRP A 90 -2.71 11.68 -13.10
C TRP A 90 -2.73 11.31 -11.61
N LEU A 91 -1.88 11.93 -10.78
CA LEU A 91 -1.92 11.75 -9.32
C LEU A 91 -3.22 12.26 -8.70
N LEU A 92 -3.78 13.36 -9.22
CA LEU A 92 -5.07 13.88 -8.77
C LEU A 92 -6.19 12.89 -9.07
N ILE A 93 -6.15 12.23 -10.23
CA ILE A 93 -7.09 11.17 -10.58
C ILE A 93 -6.99 10.01 -9.57
N LEU A 94 -5.77 9.55 -9.24
CA LEU A 94 -5.58 8.49 -8.23
C LEU A 94 -6.13 8.89 -6.85
N LYS A 95 -5.87 10.12 -6.40
CA LYS A 95 -6.43 10.64 -5.15
C LYS A 95 -7.95 10.57 -5.16
N ARG A 96 -8.57 10.99 -6.26
CA ARG A 96 -10.02 10.94 -6.41
C ARG A 96 -10.58 9.53 -6.41
N TYR A 97 -9.91 8.56 -7.02
CA TYR A 97 -10.32 7.16 -6.91
C TYR A 97 -10.31 6.65 -5.46
N LYS A 98 -9.33 7.11 -4.65
CA LYS A 98 -9.26 6.77 -3.22
C LYS A 98 -10.37 7.45 -2.40
N ASP A 99 -10.78 8.67 -2.78
CA ASP A 99 -11.72 9.47 -2.00
C ASP A 99 -13.20 9.28 -2.40
N ILE A 100 -13.47 8.91 -3.66
CA ILE A 100 -14.83 8.74 -4.16
C ILE A 100 -15.36 7.38 -3.71
N LYS A 101 -16.38 7.40 -2.85
CA LYS A 101 -17.18 6.22 -2.57
C LYS A 101 -17.94 5.80 -3.84
N THR A 102 -17.64 4.62 -4.34
CA THR A 102 -18.33 4.04 -5.49
C THR A 102 -19.64 3.37 -5.05
N ILE A 103 -20.53 3.11 -6.01
CA ILE A 103 -21.73 2.29 -5.78
C ILE A 103 -21.40 0.82 -5.46
N TYR A 104 -20.15 0.42 -5.66
CA TYR A 104 -19.62 -0.90 -5.36
C TYR A 104 -18.95 -0.95 -3.99
N ASP A 105 -18.69 0.22 -3.38
CA ASP A 105 -18.08 0.29 -2.05
C ASP A 105 -19.11 -0.04 -0.98
N ASP A 106 -18.75 -0.99 -0.15
CA ASP A 106 -19.61 -1.49 0.90
C ASP A 106 -19.46 -0.66 2.18
N PRO A 107 -20.44 0.19 2.54
CA PRO A 107 -20.30 1.11 3.67
C PRO A 107 -20.10 0.37 5.00
N ILE A 108 -20.57 -0.87 5.12
CA ILE A 108 -20.39 -1.70 6.32
C ILE A 108 -18.94 -2.16 6.43
N VAL A 109 -18.36 -2.64 5.33
CA VAL A 109 -16.94 -3.05 5.28
C VAL A 109 -16.05 -1.85 5.59
N GLU A 110 -16.35 -0.69 5.01
CA GLU A 110 -15.58 0.53 5.23
C GLU A 110 -15.59 0.97 6.70
N GLU A 111 -16.76 0.96 7.35
CA GLU A 111 -16.88 1.35 8.74
C GLU A 111 -16.11 0.40 9.68
N HIS A 112 -16.20 -0.92 9.44
CA HIS A 112 -15.43 -1.90 10.20
C HIS A 112 -13.92 -1.76 9.94
N SER A 113 -13.52 -1.51 8.69
CA SER A 113 -12.12 -1.31 8.33
C SER A 113 -11.54 -0.10 9.04
N LYS A 114 -12.28 1.02 9.08
CA LYS A 114 -11.89 2.21 9.86
C LYS A 114 -11.76 1.90 11.34
N HIS A 115 -12.71 1.16 11.90
CA HIS A 115 -12.66 0.76 13.30
C HIS A 115 -11.37 0.00 13.62
N TYR A 116 -11.02 -1.03 12.84
CA TYR A 116 -9.79 -1.79 13.06
C TYR A 116 -8.53 -0.95 12.81
N PHE A 117 -8.52 -0.10 11.78
CA PHE A 117 -7.39 0.77 11.52
C PHE A 117 -7.15 1.72 12.69
N GLN A 118 -8.18 2.40 13.19
CA GLN A 118 -8.02 3.29 14.35
C GLN A 118 -7.54 2.54 15.60
N LYS A 119 -7.94 1.28 15.75
CA LYS A 119 -7.52 0.44 16.87
C LYS A 119 -6.05 0.02 16.81
N TYR A 120 -5.53 -0.25 15.61
CA TYR A 120 -4.21 -0.88 15.43
C TYR A 120 -3.16 0.01 14.76
N LYS A 121 -3.53 1.20 14.27
CA LYS A 121 -2.59 2.13 13.63
C LYS A 121 -1.42 2.42 14.56
N MET A 122 -0.25 2.55 13.96
CA MET A 122 0.96 2.88 14.68
C MET A 122 0.95 4.37 15.03
N SER A 123 1.37 4.68 16.26
CA SER A 123 1.51 6.07 16.73
C SER A 123 2.91 6.65 16.51
N ASP A 124 3.84 5.86 15.97
CA ASP A 124 5.18 6.31 15.63
C ASP A 124 5.11 7.37 14.52
N PRO A 125 5.74 8.56 14.69
CA PRO A 125 5.79 9.60 13.65
C PRO A 125 6.32 9.13 12.29
N LYS A 126 7.11 8.06 12.23
CA LYS A 126 7.66 7.48 11.00
C LYS A 126 6.83 6.34 10.44
N ALA A 127 5.74 5.92 11.09
CA ALA A 127 4.95 4.77 10.68
C ALA A 127 4.36 4.87 9.26
N ASP A 128 4.17 6.10 8.77
CA ASP A 128 3.70 6.36 7.40
C ASP A 128 4.83 6.38 6.36
N GLU A 129 6.09 6.26 6.80
CA GLU A 129 7.27 6.38 5.93
C GLU A 129 8.13 5.12 5.86
N ILE A 130 8.24 4.38 6.97
CA ILE A 130 9.14 3.23 7.08
C ILE A 130 8.37 1.92 7.19
N PRO A 131 8.91 0.79 6.71
CA PRO A 131 8.34 -0.52 6.94
C PRO A 131 8.45 -0.95 8.40
N PHE A 132 7.83 -2.08 8.72
CA PHE A 132 8.06 -2.77 9.99
C PHE A 132 9.51 -3.28 10.08
N ASP A 133 10.02 -3.43 11.29
CA ASP A 133 11.27 -4.18 11.53
C ASP A 133 11.10 -5.66 11.15
N PHE A 134 12.22 -6.37 11.02
CA PHE A 134 12.24 -7.74 10.53
C PHE A 134 11.42 -8.68 11.43
N GLU A 135 11.53 -8.54 12.75
CA GLU A 135 10.80 -9.34 13.72
C GLU A 135 9.28 -9.16 13.58
N ARG A 136 8.82 -7.92 13.40
CA ARG A 136 7.40 -7.62 13.16
C ARG A 136 6.93 -8.09 11.78
N ILE A 137 7.77 -8.01 10.75
CA ILE A 137 7.45 -8.55 9.42
C ILE A 137 7.16 -10.06 9.51
N LEU A 138 8.03 -10.83 10.17
CA LEU A 138 7.84 -12.28 10.33
C LEU A 138 6.53 -12.62 11.06
N LEU A 139 6.14 -11.81 12.05
CA LEU A 139 4.89 -12.01 12.77
C LEU A 139 3.66 -11.73 11.91
N ILE A 140 3.73 -10.70 11.08
CA ILE A 140 2.65 -10.35 10.16
C ILE A 140 2.55 -11.43 9.07
N GLU A 141 3.67 -11.88 8.51
CA GLU A 141 3.71 -12.97 7.54
C GLU A 141 3.05 -14.24 8.14
N GLU A 142 3.48 -14.67 9.33
CA GLU A 142 2.90 -15.84 9.99
C GLU A 142 1.39 -15.65 10.27
N TYR A 143 0.96 -14.44 10.60
CA TYR A 143 -0.46 -14.11 10.74
C TYR A 143 -1.23 -14.27 9.42
N LEU A 144 -0.71 -13.73 8.31
CA LEU A 144 -1.35 -13.79 7.00
C LEU A 144 -1.47 -15.24 6.50
N GLN A 145 -0.43 -16.05 6.71
CA GLN A 145 -0.44 -17.48 6.37
C GLN A 145 -1.48 -18.24 7.19
N GLN A 146 -1.54 -18.01 8.50
CA GLN A 146 -2.52 -18.66 9.37
C GLN A 146 -3.94 -18.25 9.00
N LEU A 147 -4.17 -16.96 8.74
CA LEU A 147 -5.46 -16.45 8.29
C LEU A 147 -5.87 -17.14 6.98
N SER A 148 -5.02 -17.12 5.96
CA SER A 148 -5.31 -17.74 4.65
C SER A 148 -5.63 -19.24 4.78
N ASN A 149 -4.85 -19.97 5.60
CA ASN A 149 -5.08 -21.40 5.86
C ASN A 149 -6.40 -21.69 6.58
N ILE A 150 -6.79 -20.85 7.54
CA ILE A 150 -8.07 -21.01 8.25
C ILE A 150 -9.23 -20.75 7.32
N LEU A 151 -9.14 -19.70 6.49
CA LEU A 151 -10.18 -19.37 5.53
C LEU A 151 -10.37 -20.48 4.50
N GLU A 152 -9.27 -21.09 4.01
CA GLU A 152 -9.34 -22.23 3.07
C GLU A 152 -10.11 -23.42 3.66
N LYS A 153 -9.74 -23.83 4.88
CA LYS A 153 -10.39 -24.95 5.59
C LYS A 153 -11.85 -24.68 5.96
N SER A 154 -12.29 -23.44 5.82
CA SER A 154 -13.59 -22.97 6.25
C SER A 154 -14.59 -22.79 5.13
N LYS A 155 -14.20 -23.08 3.87
CA LYS A 155 -15.08 -22.97 2.70
C LYS A 155 -16.25 -23.96 2.72
N ASP A 156 -16.13 -25.03 3.49
CA ASP A 156 -17.17 -26.05 3.65
C ASP A 156 -18.45 -25.46 4.27
N ASN A 157 -19.57 -25.56 3.56
CA ASN A 157 -20.91 -25.09 3.96
C ASN A 157 -21.11 -23.56 3.96
N LEU A 158 -20.30 -22.82 3.19
CA LEU A 158 -20.53 -21.40 2.95
C LEU A 158 -21.34 -21.15 1.66
N SER A 159 -22.02 -20.00 1.58
CA SER A 159 -22.64 -19.57 0.32
C SER A 159 -21.59 -19.13 -0.69
N GLU A 160 -21.93 -19.13 -1.99
CA GLU A 160 -21.04 -18.63 -3.06
C GLU A 160 -20.53 -17.20 -2.78
N SER A 161 -21.40 -16.33 -2.27
CA SER A 161 -21.02 -14.95 -1.90
C SER A 161 -20.00 -14.90 -0.76
N GLN A 162 -20.08 -15.81 0.21
CA GLN A 162 -19.11 -15.90 1.31
C GLN A 162 -17.78 -16.48 0.84
N ILE A 163 -17.83 -17.48 -0.05
CA ILE A 163 -16.64 -18.07 -0.67
C ILE A 163 -15.88 -17.02 -1.47
N SER A 164 -16.59 -16.22 -2.29
CA SER A 164 -15.98 -15.15 -3.07
C SER A 164 -15.24 -14.13 -2.19
N ILE A 165 -15.80 -13.76 -1.04
CA ILE A 165 -15.16 -12.83 -0.10
C ILE A 165 -13.94 -13.48 0.58
N ILE A 166 -14.01 -14.78 0.87
CA ILE A 166 -12.85 -15.52 1.38
C ILE A 166 -11.72 -15.50 0.35
N GLU A 167 -12.01 -15.79 -0.92
CA GLU A 167 -11.01 -15.79 -1.99
C GLU A 167 -10.39 -14.40 -2.18
N GLU A 168 -11.21 -13.35 -2.09
CA GLU A 168 -10.73 -11.96 -2.12
C GLU A 168 -9.76 -11.67 -0.96
N VAL A 169 -10.09 -12.07 0.27
CA VAL A 169 -9.22 -11.89 1.44
C VAL A 169 -7.95 -12.75 1.33
N GLN A 170 -8.03 -13.96 0.78
CA GLN A 170 -6.85 -14.80 0.53
C GLN A 170 -5.89 -14.15 -0.47
N ASN A 171 -6.43 -13.55 -1.53
CA ASN A 171 -5.64 -12.79 -2.49
C ASN A 171 -5.02 -11.54 -1.85
N ASP A 172 -5.77 -10.83 -0.99
CA ASP A 172 -5.24 -9.71 -0.21
C ASP A 172 -4.09 -10.13 0.72
N CYS A 173 -4.17 -11.31 1.35
CA CYS A 173 -3.08 -11.87 2.16
C CYS A 173 -1.82 -12.09 1.33
N LEU A 174 -1.94 -12.78 0.19
CA LEU A 174 -0.82 -13.07 -0.71
C LEU A 174 -0.15 -11.80 -1.22
N ASN A 175 -0.95 -10.85 -1.71
CA ASN A 175 -0.44 -9.57 -2.20
C ASN A 175 0.25 -8.76 -1.10
N LEU A 176 -0.26 -8.82 0.13
CA LEU A 176 0.36 -8.13 1.25
C LEU A 176 1.70 -8.77 1.63
N GLU A 177 1.79 -10.11 1.71
CA GLU A 177 3.04 -10.84 1.98
C GLU A 177 4.17 -10.42 1.05
N GLU A 178 3.90 -10.35 -0.26
CA GLU A 178 4.91 -9.98 -1.26
C GLU A 178 5.44 -8.55 -1.07
N GLU A 179 4.66 -7.67 -0.45
CA GLU A 179 4.95 -6.24 -0.32
C GLU A 179 5.38 -5.81 1.10
N LEU A 180 5.29 -6.70 2.10
CA LEU A 180 5.51 -6.39 3.53
C LEU A 180 6.81 -5.65 3.83
N THR A 181 7.90 -6.01 3.17
CA THR A 181 9.24 -5.43 3.40
C THR A 181 9.40 -4.02 2.86
N SER A 182 8.44 -3.56 2.05
CA SER A 182 8.52 -2.30 1.30
C SER A 182 7.45 -1.29 1.68
N LEU A 183 6.33 -1.75 2.24
CA LEU A 183 5.20 -0.89 2.59
C LEU A 183 5.41 -0.21 3.95
N PRO A 184 4.99 1.05 4.11
CA PRO A 184 4.96 1.69 5.42
C PRO A 184 4.06 0.94 6.41
N GLN A 185 4.41 1.01 7.70
CA GLN A 185 3.70 0.31 8.78
C GLN A 185 2.19 0.57 8.73
N ASN A 186 1.76 1.82 8.62
CA ASN A 186 0.34 2.16 8.61
C ASN A 186 -0.38 1.69 7.34
N ILE A 187 0.30 1.54 6.20
CA ILE A 187 -0.29 0.97 4.99
C ILE A 187 -0.54 -0.53 5.16
N VAL A 188 0.39 -1.24 5.80
CA VAL A 188 0.20 -2.66 6.15
C VAL A 188 -1.00 -2.82 7.09
N ILE A 189 -1.10 -1.98 8.13
CA ILE A 189 -2.24 -2.00 9.07
C ILE A 189 -3.56 -1.63 8.36
N GLU A 190 -3.56 -0.66 7.46
CA GLU A 190 -4.73 -0.29 6.67
C GLU A 190 -5.25 -1.50 5.86
N ARG A 191 -4.35 -2.23 5.19
CA ARG A 191 -4.71 -3.42 4.40
C ARG A 191 -5.25 -4.55 5.26
N ILE A 192 -4.61 -4.86 6.38
CA ILE A 192 -5.12 -5.87 7.34
C ILE A 192 -6.50 -5.45 7.86
N SER A 193 -6.68 -4.16 8.16
CA SER A 193 -7.96 -3.64 8.64
C SER A 193 -9.08 -3.80 7.61
N LYS A 194 -8.77 -3.61 6.32
CA LYS A 194 -9.70 -3.88 5.21
C LYS A 194 -10.10 -5.35 5.14
N MET A 195 -9.13 -6.27 5.25
CA MET A 195 -9.41 -7.72 5.30
C MET A 195 -10.35 -8.06 6.47
N LEU A 196 -10.06 -7.53 7.67
CA LEU A 196 -10.91 -7.73 8.84
C LEU A 196 -12.31 -7.14 8.66
N GLY A 197 -12.44 -6.00 7.99
CA GLY A 197 -13.73 -5.41 7.62
C GLY A 197 -14.56 -6.33 6.72
N LYS A 198 -13.95 -6.89 5.66
CA LYS A 198 -14.57 -7.86 4.74
C LYS A 198 -15.06 -9.10 5.48
N LEU A 199 -14.23 -9.66 6.36
CA LEU A 199 -14.57 -10.82 7.18
C LEU A 199 -15.69 -10.52 8.18
N THR A 200 -15.66 -9.35 8.81
CA THR A 200 -16.67 -8.93 9.82
C THR A 200 -18.08 -8.94 9.26
N LYS A 201 -18.26 -8.40 8.06
CA LYS A 201 -19.57 -8.36 7.41
C LYS A 201 -20.08 -9.76 7.06
N SER A 202 -19.18 -10.60 6.54
CA SER A 202 -19.59 -11.75 5.73
C SER A 202 -19.48 -13.07 6.47
N VAL A 203 -18.56 -13.15 7.44
CA VAL A 203 -18.25 -14.38 8.15
C VAL A 203 -17.80 -14.11 9.59
N TRP A 204 -18.70 -13.54 10.39
CA TRP A 204 -18.47 -13.14 11.80
C TRP A 204 -17.77 -14.21 12.66
N LYS A 205 -18.09 -15.49 12.45
CA LYS A 205 -17.44 -16.61 13.15
C LYS A 205 -15.93 -16.59 12.99
N PHE A 206 -15.42 -16.22 11.80
CA PHE A 206 -13.99 -16.16 11.49
C PHE A 206 -13.35 -14.84 11.88
N THR A 207 -14.12 -13.76 11.92
CA THR A 207 -13.67 -12.46 12.42
C THR A 207 -13.09 -12.57 13.83
N LYS A 208 -13.75 -13.33 14.72
CA LYS A 208 -13.24 -13.55 16.08
C LYS A 208 -11.87 -14.22 16.10
N TYR A 209 -11.67 -15.23 15.25
CA TYR A 209 -10.38 -15.92 15.13
C TYR A 209 -9.32 -15.04 14.46
N ALA A 210 -9.67 -14.31 13.40
CA ALA A 210 -8.77 -13.39 12.74
C ALA A 210 -8.33 -12.25 13.67
N ILE A 211 -9.24 -11.73 14.50
CA ILE A 211 -8.93 -10.73 15.52
C ILE A 211 -8.12 -11.33 16.66
N SER A 212 -8.42 -12.54 17.14
CA SER A 212 -7.65 -13.14 18.22
C SER A 212 -6.22 -13.44 17.78
N LEU A 213 -6.03 -14.02 16.59
CA LEU A 213 -4.71 -14.26 16.01
C LEU A 213 -3.90 -12.98 15.82
N PHE A 214 -4.56 -11.91 15.37
CA PHE A 214 -3.90 -10.61 15.23
C PHE A 214 -3.60 -9.99 16.61
N GLY A 215 -4.59 -9.98 17.52
CA GLY A 215 -4.47 -9.39 18.84
C GLY A 215 -3.45 -10.09 19.73
N GLU A 216 -3.45 -11.41 19.80
CA GLU A 216 -2.49 -12.21 20.58
C GLU A 216 -1.06 -11.98 20.07
N LYS A 217 -0.85 -11.97 18.75
CA LYS A 217 0.51 -11.80 18.19
C LYS A 217 1.00 -10.36 18.14
N PHE A 218 0.10 -9.38 18.00
CA PHE A 218 0.46 -7.97 17.78
C PHE A 218 0.40 -7.15 19.07
N ALA A 219 -0.58 -7.40 19.95
CA ALA A 219 -0.74 -6.64 21.20
C ALA A 219 0.23 -7.09 22.30
N GLU A 220 0.52 -8.39 22.43
CA GLU A 220 1.52 -8.87 23.40
C GLU A 220 2.94 -8.44 23.01
N LYS A 221 3.27 -8.47 21.71
CA LYS A 221 4.63 -8.26 21.22
C LYS A 221 5.03 -6.79 21.07
N ILE A 222 4.07 -5.88 20.83
CA ILE A 222 4.34 -4.43 20.96
C ILE A 222 4.55 -4.04 22.43
N ALA A 223 3.85 -4.68 23.38
CA ALA A 223 4.08 -4.45 24.80
C ALA A 223 5.48 -4.91 25.24
N GLU A 224 5.94 -6.08 24.78
CA GLU A 224 7.28 -6.60 25.10
C GLU A 224 8.43 -5.80 24.46
N ILE A 225 8.31 -5.43 23.18
CA ILE A 225 9.35 -4.64 22.49
C ILE A 225 9.46 -3.22 23.09
N SER A 226 8.35 -2.66 23.57
CA SER A 226 8.38 -1.36 24.27
C SER A 226 9.11 -1.44 25.62
N ILE A 227 9.13 -2.60 26.28
CA ILE A 227 9.78 -2.82 27.58
C ILE A 227 11.28 -3.15 27.41
N GLU A 228 11.67 -3.91 26.38
CA GLU A 228 13.09 -4.22 26.12
C GLU A 228 13.91 -3.02 25.65
N VAL A 229 13.30 -2.06 24.94
CA VAL A 229 14.00 -0.84 24.51
C VAL A 229 14.20 0.13 25.69
N VAL A 230 13.31 0.13 26.68
CA VAL A 230 13.44 0.97 27.89
C VAL A 230 14.42 0.37 28.90
N SER A 231 14.56 -0.96 28.97
CA SER A 231 15.48 -1.62 29.92
C SER A 231 16.94 -1.68 29.46
N LYS A 232 17.24 -1.41 28.17
CA LYS A 232 18.61 -1.39 27.62
C LYS A 232 19.23 0.00 27.48
N ILE A 233 18.54 1.08 27.87
CA ILE A 233 19.16 2.40 28.00
C ILE A 233 19.72 2.51 29.43
N ASP A 234 20.89 1.90 29.65
CA ASP A 234 21.74 2.21 30.80
C ASP A 234 22.29 3.64 30.60
N ILE A 235 21.54 4.64 31.04
CA ILE A 235 22.02 6.01 31.19
C ILE A 235 22.82 6.08 32.49
N THR A 236 23.99 5.46 32.50
CA THR A 236 25.02 5.84 33.47
C THR A 236 25.64 7.14 32.97
N PRO A 237 25.52 8.26 33.72
CA PRO A 237 26.09 9.53 33.29
C PRO A 237 27.62 9.45 33.41
N LEU A 238 28.31 9.39 32.27
CA LEU A 238 29.76 9.63 32.20
C LEU A 238 30.00 11.14 32.23
N ILE A 239 30.11 11.73 33.43
CA ILE A 239 30.85 12.98 33.70
C ILE A 239 31.35 12.93 35.16
N PRO A 240 32.59 13.36 35.48
CA PRO A 240 33.47 14.22 34.69
C PRO A 240 34.75 13.58 34.15
#